data_AF-A0A940L869-F1
#
_entry.id   AF-A0A940L869-F1
#
_cell.length_a   1.000
_cell.length_b   1.000
_cell.length_c   1.000
_cell.angle_alpha   90.00
_cell.angle_beta   90.00
_cell.angle_gamma   90.00
#
_symmetry.space_group_name_H-M   'P 1'
#
loop_
_entity.id
_entity.type
_entity.pdbx_description
1 polymer ?
#
loop_
_entity_poly.entity_id
_entity_poly.type
_entity_poly.pdbx_seq_one_letter_code
_entity_poly.pdbx_strand_id
1 'polypeptide(L)'
;MDSLLTQIDSLGRFVTKNVEYTLRVLLMVYLSLRATILDQAQGLRQIGGVISAQIYFTGWQALPLVSVLALGTGGVLILQALTNLSMFGGTQMIGNFLIVMILREAGPLLVALVVIARSGTAVASELGNMRANREIEALESMGINPLSFIVFPRVLG
;
A
#
# COMPACT_ATOMS: atom_id res chain seq x y z
N MET A 1 -38.15 -19.71 13.86
CA MET A 1 -38.10 -18.44 13.10
C MET A 1 -37.10 -17.44 13.69
N ASP A 2 -36.93 -17.40 15.02
CA ASP A 2 -36.05 -16.44 15.71
C ASP A 2 -34.55 -16.60 15.41
N SER A 3 -34.09 -17.81 15.11
CA SER A 3 -32.70 -18.09 14.69
C SER A 3 -32.35 -17.51 13.32
N LEU A 4 -33.31 -17.39 12.40
CA LEU A 4 -33.06 -16.83 11.06
C LEU A 4 -33.07 -15.30 11.11
N LEU A 5 -33.94 -14.70 11.94
CA LEU A 5 -34.00 -13.25 12.14
C LEU A 5 -32.71 -12.70 12.79
N THR A 6 -32.17 -13.40 13.79
CA THR A 6 -30.91 -13.01 14.45
C THR A 6 -29.68 -13.14 13.54
N GLN A 7 -29.66 -14.14 12.66
CA GLN A 7 -28.62 -14.27 11.63
C GLN A 7 -28.69 -13.12 10.62
N ILE A 8 -29.88 -12.78 10.12
CA ILE A 8 -30.08 -11.65 9.20
C ILE A 8 -29.65 -10.32 9.83
N ASP A 9 -30.00 -10.09 11.11
CA ASP A 9 -29.59 -8.88 11.83
C ASP A 9 -28.08 -8.78 12.04
N SER A 10 -27.42 -9.91 12.32
CA SER A 10 -25.95 -9.94 12.48
C SER A 10 -25.24 -9.63 11.16
N LEU A 11 -25.76 -10.15 10.06
CA LEU A 11 -25.25 -9.92 8.71
C LEU A 11 -25.51 -8.48 8.25
N GLY A 12 -26.69 -7.95 8.55
CA GLY A 12 -27.04 -6.54 8.31
C GLY A 12 -26.10 -5.58 9.03
N ARG A 13 -25.81 -5.82 10.33
CA ARG A 13 -24.84 -5.01 11.09
C ARG A 13 -23.41 -5.16 10.58
N PHE A 14 -23.01 -6.34 10.10
CA PHE A 14 -21.68 -6.55 9.54
C PHE A 14 -21.50 -5.78 8.23
N VAL A 15 -22.48 -5.85 7.33
CA VAL A 15 -22.43 -5.16 6.04
C VAL A 15 -22.44 -3.64 6.24
N THR A 16 -23.34 -3.11 7.08
CA THR A 16 -23.40 -1.65 7.30
C THR A 16 -22.13 -1.10 7.93
N LYS A 17 -21.54 -1.80 8.91
CA LYS A 17 -20.26 -1.40 9.51
C LYS A 17 -19.11 -1.40 8.51
N ASN A 18 -19.00 -2.43 7.65
CA ASN A 18 -17.94 -2.49 6.65
C ASN A 18 -18.10 -1.39 5.60
N VAL A 19 -19.33 -1.18 5.11
CA VAL A 19 -19.62 -0.11 4.14
C VAL A 19 -19.28 1.25 4.73
N GLU A 20 -19.71 1.53 5.96
CA GLU A 20 -19.42 2.80 6.64
C GLU A 20 -17.92 3.00 6.87
N TYR A 21 -17.20 1.95 7.27
CA TYR A 21 -15.75 2.01 7.45
C TYR A 21 -15.03 2.33 6.14
N THR A 22 -15.34 1.59 5.06
CA THR A 22 -14.75 1.83 3.74
C THR A 22 -15.03 3.24 3.25
N LEU A 23 -16.26 3.73 3.47
CA LEU A 23 -16.67 5.06 3.06
C LEU A 23 -15.94 6.15 3.86
N ARG A 24 -15.74 5.97 5.16
CA ARG A 24 -14.92 6.88 5.98
C ARG A 24 -13.47 6.93 5.53
N VAL A 25 -12.84 5.78 5.23
CA VAL A 25 -11.46 5.73 4.74
C VAL A 25 -11.35 6.46 3.39
N LEU A 26 -12.28 6.21 2.47
CA LEU A 26 -12.35 6.93 1.19
C LEU A 26 -12.51 8.43 1.38
N LEU A 27 -13.40 8.85 2.28
CA LEU A 27 -13.58 10.26 2.60
C LEU A 27 -12.32 10.88 3.20
N MET A 28 -11.60 10.17 4.07
CA MET A 28 -10.37 10.67 4.68
C MET A 28 -9.28 10.92 3.63
N VAL A 29 -9.16 10.01 2.66
CA VAL A 29 -8.25 10.15 1.51
C VAL A 29 -8.70 11.29 0.58
N TYR A 30 -10.00 11.40 0.28
CA TYR A 30 -10.53 12.48 -0.54
C TYR A 30 -10.32 13.85 0.10
N LEU A 31 -10.60 13.97 1.40
CA LEU A 31 -10.43 15.21 2.16
C LEU A 31 -8.96 15.58 2.31
N SER A 32 -8.04 14.63 2.52
CA SER A 32 -6.61 14.93 2.58
C SER A 32 -6.07 15.45 1.25
N LEU A 33 -6.53 14.87 0.12
CA LEU A 33 -6.19 15.35 -1.22
C LEU A 33 -6.75 16.76 -1.47
N ARG A 34 -8.01 16.98 -1.13
CA ARG A 34 -8.70 18.27 -1.36
C ARG A 34 -8.14 19.37 -0.46
N ALA A 35 -7.87 19.07 0.81
CA ALA A 35 -7.33 20.02 1.78
C ALA A 35 -5.97 20.56 1.31
N THR A 36 -5.09 19.71 0.77
CA THR A 36 -3.79 20.20 0.27
C THR A 36 -3.89 21.06 -0.99
N ILE A 37 -4.91 20.85 -1.82
CA ILE A 37 -5.12 21.63 -3.06
C ILE A 37 -5.81 22.98 -2.77
N LEU A 38 -6.72 23.04 -1.78
CA LEU A 38 -7.53 24.22 -1.49
C LEU A 38 -7.01 25.06 -0.31
N ASP A 39 -6.48 24.46 0.75
CA ASP A 39 -5.88 25.20 1.87
C ASP A 39 -4.41 25.52 1.55
N GLN A 40 -4.24 26.55 0.71
CA GLN A 40 -2.97 27.10 0.27
C GLN A 40 -2.25 27.94 1.36
N ALA A 41 -2.58 27.75 2.63
CA ALA A 41 -2.07 28.57 3.73
C ALA A 41 -0.80 27.99 4.40
N GLN A 42 -0.51 26.69 4.27
CA GLN A 42 0.58 26.01 4.99
C GLN A 42 1.54 25.28 4.02
N GLY A 43 2.19 26.06 3.15
CA GLY A 43 3.49 25.74 2.54
C GLY A 43 3.66 24.40 1.80
N LEU A 44 3.36 24.39 0.49
CA LEU A 44 3.77 23.32 -0.45
C LEU A 44 5.28 22.96 -0.37
N ARG A 45 6.14 23.91 0.05
CA ARG A 45 7.58 23.67 0.25
C ARG A 45 7.89 22.77 1.45
N GLN A 46 7.10 22.80 2.52
CA GLN A 46 7.29 21.94 3.69
C GLN A 46 6.80 20.51 3.41
N ILE A 47 5.65 20.39 2.74
CA ILE A 47 5.08 19.09 2.34
C ILE A 47 5.98 18.36 1.33
N GLY A 48 6.63 19.08 0.40
CA GLY A 48 7.53 18.49 -0.59
C GLY A 48 8.71 17.72 0.01
N GLY A 49 9.24 18.18 1.16
CA GLY A 49 10.29 17.46 1.88
C GLY A 49 9.80 16.15 2.51
N VAL A 50 8.55 16.12 2.98
CA VAL A 50 7.95 14.90 3.55
C VAL A 50 7.63 13.89 2.44
N ILE A 51 7.11 14.34 1.30
CA ILE A 51 6.85 13.47 0.15
C ILE A 51 8.15 12.85 -0.37
N SER A 52 9.23 13.63 -0.52
CA SER A 52 10.50 13.08 -0.99
C SER A 52 11.09 12.07 -0.01
N ALA A 53 10.99 12.33 1.29
CA ALA A 53 11.37 11.37 2.32
C ALA A 53 10.53 10.09 2.24
N GLN A 54 9.22 10.21 2.00
CA GLN A 54 8.32 9.07 1.84
C GLN A 54 8.66 8.23 0.59
N ILE A 55 8.88 8.87 -0.56
CA ILE A 55 9.31 8.18 -1.79
C ILE A 55 10.67 7.48 -1.58
N TYR A 56 11.59 8.12 -0.88
CA TYR A 56 12.88 7.52 -0.54
C TYR A 56 12.72 6.30 0.38
N PHE A 57 11.86 6.41 1.39
CA PHE A 57 11.56 5.33 2.32
C PHE A 57 10.86 4.16 1.62
N THR A 58 9.78 4.42 0.89
CA THR A 58 8.95 3.39 0.23
C THR A 58 9.67 2.77 -0.97
N GLY A 59 10.33 3.58 -1.79
CA GLY A 59 11.00 3.14 -3.01
C GLY A 59 12.44 2.70 -2.76
N TRP A 60 13.33 3.65 -2.50
CA TRP A 60 14.78 3.39 -2.49
C TRP A 60 15.19 2.39 -1.41
N GLN A 61 14.72 2.58 -0.17
CA GLN A 61 15.09 1.67 0.91
C GLN A 61 14.46 0.28 0.79
N ALA A 62 13.44 0.09 -0.06
CA ALA A 62 12.87 -1.24 -0.34
C ALA A 62 13.70 -2.02 -1.38
N LEU A 63 14.52 -1.34 -2.19
CA LEU A 63 15.28 -1.98 -3.28
C LEU A 63 16.15 -3.16 -2.85
N PRO A 64 16.90 -3.12 -1.73
CA PRO A 64 17.74 -4.26 -1.34
C PRO A 64 16.92 -5.50 -1.00
N LEU A 65 15.76 -5.33 -0.37
CA LEU A 65 14.86 -6.44 -0.05
C LEU A 65 14.22 -7.01 -1.32
N VAL A 66 13.72 -6.12 -2.18
CA VAL A 66 13.08 -6.50 -3.45
C VAL A 66 14.08 -7.20 -4.37
N SER A 67 15.34 -6.75 -4.43
CA SER A 67 16.35 -7.33 -5.32
C SER A 67 16.73 -8.76 -4.91
N VAL A 68 16.92 -9.02 -3.62
CA VAL A 68 17.19 -10.37 -3.10
C VAL A 68 16.04 -11.31 -3.41
N LEU A 69 14.79 -10.86 -3.18
CA LEU A 69 13.60 -11.66 -3.48
C LEU A 69 13.42 -11.90 -4.99
N ALA A 70 13.65 -10.87 -5.81
CA ALA A 70 13.54 -10.96 -7.26
C ALA A 70 14.60 -11.91 -7.86
N LEU A 71 15.83 -11.89 -7.35
CA LEU A 71 16.88 -12.82 -7.78
C LEU A 71 16.54 -14.27 -7.41
N GLY A 72 16.11 -14.51 -6.18
CA GLY A 72 15.73 -15.85 -5.72
C GLY A 72 14.54 -16.41 -6.51
N THR A 73 13.46 -15.64 -6.59
CA THR A 73 12.24 -16.06 -7.31
C THR A 73 12.46 -16.16 -8.81
N GLY A 74 13.19 -15.22 -9.42
CA GLY A 74 13.55 -15.27 -10.84
C GLY A 74 14.36 -16.50 -11.21
N GLY A 75 15.36 -16.88 -10.40
CA GLY A 75 16.13 -18.10 -10.59
C GLY A 75 15.25 -19.36 -10.56
N VAL A 76 14.36 -19.46 -9.56
CA VAL A 76 13.40 -20.57 -9.46
C VAL A 76 12.49 -20.63 -10.69
N LEU A 77 11.99 -19.50 -11.17
CA LEU A 77 11.12 -19.43 -12.35
C LEU A 77 11.82 -19.87 -13.63
N ILE A 78 13.08 -19.50 -13.82
CA ILE A 78 13.89 -19.94 -14.97
C ILE A 78 14.06 -21.45 -14.94
N LEU A 79 14.44 -22.02 -13.79
CA LEU A 79 14.60 -23.47 -13.63
C LEU A 79 13.27 -24.21 -13.87
N GLN A 80 12.16 -23.66 -13.36
CA GLN A 80 10.83 -24.21 -13.56
C GLN A 80 10.44 -24.18 -15.05
N ALA A 81 10.68 -23.07 -15.75
CA ALA A 81 10.39 -22.94 -17.16
C ALA A 81 11.23 -23.91 -18.01
N LEU A 82 12.52 -24.04 -17.72
CA LEU A 82 13.42 -24.96 -18.43
C LEU A 82 12.99 -26.42 -18.26
N THR A 83 12.66 -26.84 -17.04
CA THR A 83 12.30 -28.23 -16.74
C THR A 83 10.89 -28.59 -17.21
N ASN A 84 9.90 -27.74 -16.97
CA ASN A 84 8.51 -28.06 -17.30
C ASN A 84 8.20 -27.86 -18.78
N LEU A 85 8.64 -26.74 -19.38
CA LEU A 85 8.29 -26.45 -20.76
C LEU A 85 9.04 -27.35 -21.75
N SER A 86 10.24 -27.83 -21.40
CA SER A 86 10.94 -28.84 -22.20
C SER A 86 10.23 -30.21 -22.19
N MET A 87 9.65 -30.62 -21.05
CA MET A 87 8.85 -31.85 -20.96
C MET A 87 7.61 -31.84 -21.86
N PHE A 88 7.03 -30.66 -22.13
CA PHE A 88 5.89 -30.49 -23.03
C PHE A 88 6.29 -30.19 -24.49
N GLY A 89 7.58 -30.27 -24.84
CA GLY A 89 8.08 -29.97 -26.20
C GLY A 89 8.10 -28.48 -26.56
N GLY A 90 7.86 -27.59 -25.58
CA GLY A 90 7.74 -26.13 -25.75
C GLY A 90 9.05 -25.36 -25.63
N THR A 91 10.21 -25.98 -25.88
CA THR A 91 11.53 -25.38 -25.65
C THR A 91 11.73 -24.04 -26.38
N GLN A 92 11.09 -23.85 -27.54
CA GLN A 92 11.16 -22.60 -28.31
C GLN A 92 10.39 -21.44 -27.64
N MET A 93 9.44 -21.73 -26.75
CA MET A 93 8.58 -20.73 -26.11
C MET A 93 9.11 -20.23 -24.76
N ILE A 94 10.19 -20.81 -24.24
CA ILE A 94 10.74 -20.51 -22.90
C ILE A 94 11.07 -19.03 -22.75
N GLY A 95 11.71 -18.42 -23.75
CA GLY A 95 12.05 -16.99 -23.71
C GLY A 95 10.82 -16.09 -23.61
N ASN A 96 9.80 -16.34 -24.45
CA ASN A 96 8.56 -15.56 -24.43
C ASN A 96 7.78 -15.76 -23.12
N PHE A 97 7.74 -17.00 -22.62
CA PHE A 97 7.12 -17.31 -21.33
C PHE A 97 7.78 -16.52 -20.19
N LEU A 98 9.11 -16.52 -20.10
CA LEU A 98 9.83 -15.81 -19.05
C LEU A 98 9.60 -14.29 -19.10
N ILE A 99 9.59 -13.70 -20.29
CA ILE A 99 9.34 -12.25 -20.47
C ILE A 99 7.95 -11.90 -19.95
N VAL A 100 6.92 -12.63 -20.38
CA VAL A 100 5.54 -12.37 -19.94
C VAL A 100 5.40 -12.58 -18.44
N MET A 101 5.87 -13.71 -17.93
CA MET A 101 5.67 -14.06 -16.52
C MET A 101 6.42 -13.10 -15.59
N ILE A 102 7.69 -12.79 -15.87
CA ILE A 102 8.49 -11.93 -15.00
C ILE A 102 8.02 -10.48 -15.09
N LEU A 103 7.84 -9.93 -16.30
CA LEU A 103 7.56 -8.50 -16.45
C LEU A 103 6.10 -8.12 -16.20
N ARG A 104 5.15 -9.00 -16.50
CA ARG A 104 3.72 -8.67 -16.44
C ARG A 104 2.99 -9.24 -15.24
N GLU A 105 3.47 -10.37 -14.70
CA GLU A 105 2.74 -11.09 -13.66
C GLU A 105 3.52 -11.07 -12.34
N ALA A 106 4.54 -11.92 -12.21
CA ALA A 106 5.22 -12.14 -10.94
C ALA A 106 6.06 -10.96 -10.48
N GLY A 107 6.76 -10.25 -11.38
CA GLY A 107 7.56 -9.09 -11.01
C GLY A 107 6.71 -8.01 -10.34
N PRO A 108 5.69 -7.46 -11.03
CA PRO A 108 4.79 -6.47 -10.44
C PRO A 108 4.10 -6.97 -9.16
N LEU A 109 3.63 -8.23 -9.14
CA LEU A 109 2.94 -8.79 -7.98
C LEU A 109 3.87 -8.90 -6.75
N LEU A 110 5.08 -9.41 -6.93
CA LEU A 110 6.07 -9.55 -5.86
C LEU A 110 6.47 -8.19 -5.31
N VAL A 111 6.76 -7.21 -6.18
CA VAL A 111 7.11 -5.85 -5.76
C VAL A 111 5.96 -5.23 -4.97
N ALA A 112 4.72 -5.33 -5.47
CA ALA A 112 3.54 -4.79 -4.78
C ALA A 112 3.37 -5.40 -3.39
N LEU A 113 3.46 -6.72 -3.26
CA LEU A 113 3.35 -7.41 -1.96
C LEU A 113 4.43 -6.96 -0.97
N VAL A 114 5.68 -6.87 -1.41
CA VAL A 114 6.80 -6.46 -0.56
C VAL A 114 6.65 -5.02 -0.10
N VAL A 115 6.28 -4.11 -1.01
CA VAL A 115 6.06 -2.69 -0.68
C VAL A 115 4.90 -2.53 0.29
N ILE A 116 3.77 -3.22 0.06
CA ILE A 116 2.62 -3.20 0.97
C ILE A 116 3.02 -3.74 2.36
N ALA A 117 3.75 -4.85 2.42
CA ALA A 117 4.14 -5.46 3.69
C ALA A 117 5.13 -4.58 4.47
N ARG A 118 6.22 -4.13 3.83
CA ARG A 118 7.27 -3.33 4.49
C ARG A 118 6.78 -1.93 4.83
N SER A 119 6.29 -1.19 3.84
CA SER A 119 5.95 0.22 4.02
C SER A 119 4.61 0.38 4.73
N GLY A 120 3.63 -0.49 4.44
CA GLY A 120 2.32 -0.45 5.10
C GLY A 120 2.41 -0.71 6.60
N THR A 121 3.23 -1.67 7.04
CA THR A 121 3.43 -1.93 8.48
C THR A 121 4.20 -0.79 9.16
N ALA A 122 5.22 -0.24 8.51
CA ALA A 122 5.97 0.90 9.04
C ALA A 122 5.06 2.12 9.22
N VAL A 123 4.28 2.48 8.19
CA VAL A 123 3.32 3.60 8.25
C VAL A 123 2.26 3.38 9.31
N ALA A 124 1.71 2.16 9.42
CA ALA A 124 0.72 1.84 10.45
C ALA A 124 1.30 1.95 11.87
N SER A 125 2.52 1.47 12.07
CA SER A 125 3.23 1.57 13.36
C SER A 125 3.56 3.02 13.72
N GLU A 126 4.01 3.80 12.76
CA GLU A 126 4.31 5.23 12.94
C GLU A 126 3.04 6.00 13.34
N LEU A 127 1.95 5.82 12.59
CA LEU A 127 0.68 6.47 12.90
C LEU A 127 0.09 6.01 14.25
N GLY A 128 0.28 4.74 14.60
CA GLY A 128 -0.07 4.20 15.91
C GLY A 128 0.74 4.83 17.04
N ASN A 129 2.04 5.04 16.82
CA ASN A 129 2.93 5.70 17.78
C ASN A 129 2.56 7.17 17.98
N MET A 130 2.35 7.91 16.88
CA MET A 130 1.90 9.31 16.92
C MET A 130 0.58 9.46 17.69
N ARG A 131 -0.36 8.52 17.49
CA ARG A 131 -1.62 8.50 18.24
C ARG A 131 -1.42 8.20 19.72
N ALA A 132 -0.58 7.21 20.06
CA ALA A 132 -0.29 6.85 21.44
C ALA A 132 0.39 8.00 22.22
N ASN A 133 1.24 8.78 21.55
CA ASN A 133 1.93 9.94 22.11
C ASN A 133 1.15 11.26 22.02
N ARG A 134 -0.09 11.25 21.49
CA ARG A 134 -0.92 12.44 21.26
C ARG A 134 -0.29 13.51 20.36
N GLU A 135 0.60 13.12 19.46
CA GLU A 135 1.23 14.04 18.51
C GLU A 135 0.23 14.62 17.51
N ILE A 136 -0.82 13.86 17.16
CA ILE A 136 -1.91 14.32 16.28
C ILE A 136 -2.68 15.47 16.93
N GLU A 137 -3.04 15.33 18.21
CA GLU A 137 -3.74 16.36 18.99
C GLU A 137 -2.85 17.60 19.19
N ALA A 138 -1.53 17.40 19.33
CA ALA A 138 -0.58 18.49 19.42
C ALA A 138 -0.56 19.33 18.13
N LEU A 139 -0.58 18.70 16.95
CA LEU A 139 -0.67 19.42 15.68
C LEU A 139 -1.97 20.22 15.56
N GLU A 140 -3.11 19.63 15.96
CA GLU A 140 -4.40 20.33 15.97
C GLU A 140 -4.38 21.55 16.91
N SER A 141 -3.75 21.43 18.08
CA SER A 141 -3.60 22.54 19.03
C SER A 141 -2.74 23.69 18.50
N MET A 142 -1.83 23.41 17.56
CA MET A 142 -1.00 24.39 16.87
C MET A 142 -1.70 24.99 15.63
N GLY A 143 -2.96 24.62 15.36
CA GLY A 143 -3.69 25.06 14.16
C GLY A 143 -3.19 24.42 12.86
N ILE A 144 -2.46 23.31 12.95
CA ILE A 144 -1.98 22.55 11.78
C ILE A 144 -2.99 21.46 11.48
N ASN A 145 -3.45 21.38 10.22
CA ASN A 145 -4.38 20.34 9.81
C ASN A 145 -3.63 18.98 9.67
N PRO A 146 -3.94 17.97 10.50
CA PRO A 146 -3.25 16.69 10.44
C PRO A 146 -3.53 15.93 9.14
N LEU A 147 -4.68 16.12 8.49
CA LEU A 147 -4.98 15.43 7.23
C LEU A 147 -4.02 15.83 6.10
N SER A 148 -3.69 17.11 5.99
CA SER A 148 -2.76 17.60 4.97
C SER A 148 -1.29 17.35 5.33
N PHE A 149 -0.94 17.35 6.62
CA PHE A 149 0.46 17.19 7.06
C PHE A 149 0.88 15.72 7.25
N ILE A 150 -0.02 14.86 7.73
CA ILE A 150 0.27 13.45 8.07
C ILE A 150 -0.24 12.50 6.98
N VAL A 151 -1.50 12.65 6.56
CA VAL A 151 -2.15 11.65 5.68
C VAL A 151 -1.74 11.85 4.23
N PHE A 152 -1.80 13.08 3.72
CA PHE A 152 -1.54 13.38 2.31
C PHE A 152 -0.14 12.95 1.82
N PRO A 153 0.98 13.26 2.50
CA PRO A 153 2.30 12.86 2.02
C PRO A 153 2.48 11.35 1.96
N ARG A 154 1.88 10.60 2.91
CA ARG A 154 1.93 9.14 2.97
C ARG A 154 1.02 8.44 1.96
N VAL A 155 0.00 9.12 1.45
CA VAL A 155 -0.84 8.61 0.36
C VAL A 155 -0.15 8.81 -0.99
N LEU A 156 0.61 9.90 -1.15
CA LEU A 156 1.30 10.20 -2.41
C LEU A 156 2.67 9.54 -2.57
N GLY A 157 3.46 9.44 -1.49
CA GLY A 157 4.81 8.86 -1.52
C GLY A 157 4.86 7.42 -1.05
#